data_AF-S4PK30-F1
#
_entry.id   AF-S4PK30-F1
#
_cell.length_a   1.000
_cell.length_b   1.000
_cell.length_c   1.000
_cell.angle_alpha   90.00
_cell.angle_beta   90.00
_cell.angle_gamma   90.00
#
_symmetry.space_group_name_H-M   'P 1'
#
loop_
_entity.id
_entity.type
_entity.pdbx_description
1 polymer ?
#
loop_
_entity_poly.entity_id
_entity_poly.type
_entity_poly.pdbx_seq_one_letter_code
_entity_poly.pdbx_strand_id
1 'polypeptide(L)'
;GKLFGNNPFFLEDGLPYCEADWNELFTTKCFACGFPVEAGDRWVEALNNNYHSQCFNCTVCKKNLEGQSFFAKGGRPFCKIHAR
;
A
#
# COMPACT_ATOMS: atom_id res chain seq x y z
N GLY A 1 27.89 -23.47 17.64
CA GLY A 1 26.68 -22.65 17.81
C GLY A 1 26.22 -22.21 16.45
N LYS A 2 24.95 -22.41 16.11
CA LYS A 2 24.39 -22.05 14.80
C LYS A 2 24.29 -20.52 14.74
N LEU A 3 25.19 -19.86 14.00
CA LEU A 3 25.11 -18.42 13.72
C LEU A 3 23.95 -18.20 12.74
N PHE A 4 22.76 -17.98 13.26
CA PHE A 4 21.60 -17.54 12.48
C PHE A 4 21.17 -16.20 13.05
N GLY A 5 21.10 -15.17 12.20
CA GLY A 5 20.50 -13.90 12.57
C GLY A 5 21.15 -12.67 11.95
N ASN A 6 21.54 -12.71 10.67
CA ASN A 6 21.70 -11.46 9.91
C ASN A 6 20.31 -11.02 9.43
N ASN A 7 19.39 -10.78 10.38
CA ASN A 7 18.09 -10.21 10.03
C ASN A 7 18.33 -8.72 9.79
N PRO A 8 17.99 -8.16 8.62
CA PRO A 8 18.12 -6.73 8.40
C PRO A 8 17.31 -5.99 9.48
N PHE A 9 17.95 -5.01 10.12
CA PHE A 9 17.30 -4.08 11.04
C PHE A 9 17.37 -2.69 10.41
N PHE A 10 16.31 -1.92 10.60
CA PHE A 10 16.16 -0.60 10.02
C PHE A 10 16.50 0.43 11.09
N LEU A 11 17.40 1.35 10.78
CA LEU A 11 17.81 2.42 11.70
C LEU A 11 16.99 3.68 11.39
N GLU A 12 16.17 4.12 12.34
CA GLU A 12 15.43 5.38 12.24
C GLU A 12 15.68 6.24 13.49
N ASP A 13 16.08 7.50 13.27
CA ASP A 13 16.50 8.44 14.33
C ASP A 13 17.58 7.88 15.30
N GLY A 14 18.41 6.95 14.81
CA GLY A 14 19.44 6.27 15.62
C GLY A 14 18.91 5.11 16.47
N LEU A 15 17.62 4.78 16.38
CA LEU A 15 17.01 3.62 17.03
C LEU A 15 16.92 2.45 16.04
N PRO A 16 17.38 1.24 16.43
CA PRO A 16 17.21 0.05 15.61
C PRO A 16 15.77 -0.49 15.77
N TYR A 17 15.05 -0.53 14.67
CA TYR A 17 13.74 -1.17 14.57
C TYR A 17 13.89 -2.51 13.83
N CYS A 18 13.14 -3.52 14.25
CA CYS A 18 13.01 -4.71 13.42
C CYS A 18 12.18 -4.37 12.17
N GLU A 19 12.32 -5.16 11.10
CA GLU A 19 11.55 -4.96 9.87
C GLU A 19 10.04 -4.81 10.14
N ALA A 20 9.47 -5.60 11.06
CA ALA A 20 8.04 -5.53 11.38
C ALA A 20 7.64 -4.21 12.05
N ASP A 21 8.38 -3.78 13.08
CA ASP A 21 8.11 -2.51 13.80
C ASP A 21 8.33 -1.31 12.89
N TRP A 22 9.41 -1.33 12.11
CA TRP A 22 9.72 -0.27 11.16
C TRP A 22 8.61 -0.12 10.12
N ASN A 23 8.17 -1.24 9.54
CA ASN A 23 7.04 -1.23 8.63
C ASN A 23 5.78 -0.73 9.33
N GLU A 24 5.46 -1.19 10.53
CA GLU A 24 4.22 -0.77 11.21
C GLU A 24 4.19 0.73 11.52
N LEU A 25 5.32 1.30 11.96
CA LEU A 25 5.42 2.68 12.41
C LEU A 25 5.59 3.67 11.26
N PHE A 26 6.32 3.29 10.21
CA PHE A 26 6.79 4.22 9.18
C PHE A 26 6.28 3.90 7.77
N THR A 27 5.69 2.72 7.54
CA THR A 27 5.17 2.40 6.22
C THR A 27 3.79 2.99 5.98
N THR A 28 3.57 3.42 4.74
CA THR A 28 2.23 3.69 4.24
C THR A 28 1.59 2.36 3.83
N LYS A 29 0.47 1.97 4.43
CA LYS A 29 -0.17 0.68 4.12
C LYS A 29 -1.15 0.83 2.95
N CYS A 30 -1.10 -0.09 2.01
CA CYS A 30 -2.08 -0.15 0.93
C CYS A 30 -3.43 -0.61 1.45
N PHE A 31 -4.47 0.20 1.31
CA PHE A 31 -5.82 -0.13 1.78
C PHE A 31 -6.46 -1.33 1.06
N ALA A 32 -6.08 -1.59 -0.20
CA ALA A 32 -6.65 -2.69 -0.98
C ALA A 32 -6.06 -4.07 -0.64
N CYS A 33 -4.75 -4.17 -0.38
CA CYS A 33 -4.10 -5.45 -0.09
C CYS A 33 -3.65 -5.60 1.38
N GLY A 34 -3.58 -4.50 2.14
CA GLY A 34 -3.14 -4.46 3.53
C GLY A 34 -1.62 -4.47 3.72
N PHE A 35 -0.85 -4.58 2.63
CA PHE A 35 0.61 -4.63 2.67
C PHE A 35 1.24 -3.22 2.72
N PRO A 36 2.42 -3.09 3.36
CA PRO A 36 3.24 -1.88 3.27
C PRO A 36 3.52 -1.49 1.81
N VAL A 37 3.49 -0.19 1.53
CA VAL A 37 4.04 0.40 0.31
C VAL A 37 5.50 0.71 0.60
N GLU A 38 6.40 -0.06 -0.01
CA GLU A 38 7.84 0.05 0.24
C GLU A 38 8.45 1.28 -0.44
N ALA A 39 9.62 1.71 0.05
CA ALA A 39 10.36 2.81 -0.55
C ALA A 39 10.85 2.42 -1.95
N GLY A 40 10.14 2.87 -2.98
CA GLY A 40 10.40 2.55 -4.39
C GLY A 40 9.19 1.99 -5.12
N ASP A 41 8.17 1.54 -4.39
CA ASP A 41 6.90 1.17 -4.99
C ASP A 41 6.18 2.40 -5.55
N ARG A 42 5.40 2.16 -6.61
CA ARG A 42 4.50 3.18 -7.13
C ARG A 42 3.16 3.06 -6.43
N TRP A 43 2.73 4.13 -5.77
CA TRP A 43 1.43 4.21 -5.12
C TRP A 43 0.61 5.39 -5.65
N VAL A 44 -0.68 5.35 -5.33
CA VAL A 44 -1.63 6.42 -5.59
C VAL A 44 -2.39 6.72 -4.30
N GLU A 45 -2.64 8.01 -4.09
CA GLU A 45 -3.45 8.52 -2.99
C GLU A 45 -4.85 8.79 -3.50
N ALA A 46 -5.83 8.06 -2.96
CA ALA A 46 -7.22 8.18 -3.37
C ALA A 46 -8.14 7.88 -2.18
N LEU A 47 -9.28 8.54 -2.09
CA LEU A 47 -10.28 8.24 -1.05
C LEU A 47 -9.72 8.40 0.39
N ASN A 48 -8.78 9.33 0.61
CA ASN A 48 -8.02 9.49 1.86
C ASN A 48 -7.27 8.22 2.31
N ASN A 49 -6.91 7.37 1.35
CA ASN A 49 -6.19 6.13 1.57
C ASN A 49 -5.11 5.97 0.52
N ASN A 50 -4.12 5.14 0.82
CA ASN A 50 -3.01 4.86 -0.06
C ASN A 50 -3.23 3.49 -0.71
N TYR A 51 -2.92 3.40 -1.99
CA TYR A 51 -3.04 2.16 -2.76
C TYR A 51 -1.80 1.96 -3.59
N HIS A 52 -1.27 0.75 -3.67
CA HIS A 52 -0.32 0.45 -4.74
C HIS A 52 -0.96 0.78 -6.09
N SER A 53 -0.19 1.31 -7.03
CA SER A 53 -0.67 1.59 -8.40
C SER A 53 -1.32 0.37 -9.05
N GLN A 54 -0.81 -0.83 -8.73
CA GLN A 54 -1.39 -2.10 -9.21
C GLN A 54 -2.62 -2.56 -8.41
N CYS A 55 -2.81 -2.07 -7.18
CA CYS A 55 -3.94 -2.42 -6.32
C CYS A 55 -5.11 -1.45 -6.46
N PHE A 56 -4.92 -0.29 -7.08
CA PHE A 56 -5.97 0.70 -7.31
C PHE A 56 -6.91 0.29 -8.44
N ASN A 57 -7.72 -0.73 -8.15
CA ASN A 57 -8.57 -1.41 -9.13
C ASN A 57 -10.05 -1.23 -8.81
N CYS A 58 -10.89 -1.25 -9.83
CA CYS A 58 -12.34 -1.25 -9.67
C CYS A 58 -12.79 -2.40 -8.75
N THR A 59 -13.60 -2.08 -7.75
CA THR A 59 -14.09 -3.06 -6.77
C THR A 59 -14.85 -4.21 -7.42
N VAL A 60 -15.53 -3.95 -8.54
CA VAL A 60 -16.37 -4.92 -9.26
C VAL A 60 -15.58 -5.72 -10.28
N CYS A 61 -14.93 -5.06 -11.24
CA CYS A 61 -14.26 -5.74 -12.36
C CYS A 61 -12.75 -5.86 -12.24
N LYS A 62 -12.16 -5.37 -11.14
CA LYS A 62 -10.70 -5.38 -10.88
C LYS A 62 -9.84 -4.71 -11.97
N LYS A 63 -10.44 -3.90 -12.83
CA LYS A 63 -9.71 -3.07 -13.80
C LYS A 63 -8.89 -2.01 -13.09
N ASN A 64 -7.62 -1.86 -13.46
CA ASN A 64 -6.76 -0.79 -12.95
C ASN A 64 -7.31 0.60 -13.31
N LEU A 65 -7.40 1.44 -12.30
CA LEU A 65 -7.92 2.82 -12.35
C LEU A 65 -6.82 3.86 -12.18
N GLU A 66 -5.57 3.45 -12.02
CA GLU A 66 -4.41 4.34 -11.98
C GLU A 66 -4.35 5.17 -13.28
N GLY A 67 -4.28 6.50 -13.13
CA GLY A 67 -4.29 7.42 -14.27
C GLY A 67 -5.61 7.49 -15.06
N GLN A 68 -6.66 6.78 -14.62
CA GLN A 68 -7.97 6.77 -15.26
C GLN A 68 -8.99 7.51 -14.41
N SER A 69 -10.05 8.04 -15.01
CA SER A 69 -11.15 8.60 -14.21
C SER A 69 -11.93 7.47 -13.52
N PHE A 70 -12.06 7.58 -12.20
CA PHE A 70 -12.77 6.65 -11.35
C PHE A 70 -13.83 7.37 -10.52
N PHE A 71 -14.68 6.59 -9.85
CA PHE A 71 -15.68 7.09 -8.91
C PHE A 71 -15.48 6.47 -7.53
N ALA A 72 -15.67 7.31 -6.52
CA ALA A 72 -15.61 6.96 -5.11
C ALA A 72 -17.01 6.59 -4.61
N LYS A 73 -17.23 5.36 -4.14
CA LYS A 73 -18.50 4.99 -3.49
C LYS A 73 -18.22 4.20 -2.22
N GLY A 74 -18.64 4.72 -1.07
CA GLY A 74 -18.41 4.09 0.24
C GLY A 74 -16.94 3.83 0.56
N GLY A 75 -16.04 4.75 0.17
CA GLY A 75 -14.59 4.60 0.38
C GLY A 75 -13.92 3.58 -0.53
N ARG A 76 -14.60 3.08 -1.57
CA ARG A 76 -14.05 2.11 -2.53
C ARG A 76 -14.04 2.69 -3.95
N PRO A 77 -13.03 2.34 -4.77
CA PRO A 77 -12.93 2.83 -6.15
C PRO A 77 -13.75 1.97 -7.13
N PHE A 78 -14.43 2.65 -8.06
CA PHE A 78 -15.25 2.05 -9.12
C PHE A 78 -14.87 2.64 -10.48
N CYS A 79 -14.87 1.81 -11.53
CA CYS A 79 -14.68 2.30 -12.89
C CYS A 79 -15.96 3.00 -13.39
N LYS A 80 -15.82 3.80 -14.46
CA LYS A 80 -16.96 4.53 -15.08
C LYS A 80 -18.19 3.67 -15.37
N ILE A 81 -17.99 2.39 -15.69
CA ILE A 81 -19.07 1.45 -16.02
C ILE A 81 -19.81 0.96 -14.77
N HIS A 82 -19.09 0.68 -13.68
CA HIS A 82 -19.66 0.11 -12.45
C HIS A 82 -19.99 1.16 -11.38
N ALA A 83 -19.76 2.44 -11.68
CA ALA A 83 -20.10 3.56 -10.81
C ALA A 83 -21.52 4.09 -11.00
N ARG A 84 -22.18 3.67 -12.09
CA ARG A 84 -23.52 4.11 -12.48
C ARG A 84 -24.61 3.28 -11.80
#